data_AF-A0A6V7HGH9-F1
#
_entry.id   AF-A0A6V7HGH9-F1
#
_cell.length_a   1.000
_cell.length_b   1.000
_cell.length_c   1.000
_cell.angle_alpha   90.00
_cell.angle_beta   90.00
_cell.angle_gamma   90.00
#
_symmetry.space_group_name_H-M   'P 1'
#
loop_
_entity.id
_entity.type
_entity.pdbx_description
1 polymer ?
#
loop_
_entity_poly.entity_id
_entity_poly.type
_entity_poly.pdbx_seq_one_letter_code
_entity_poly.pdbx_strand_id
1 'polypeptide(L)'
;FDGRSPVMRRKSRQLANSQLCADDKSECDEHDKLIFPRCTMERLCMVLDIVEERGLADIDIKWGDPMECHFPLIHGMKAPSLPWMILIYTIMWIGAFGIMLGSRFKLACACFAIPYWYIFFLDKSYWNNHTYLYGIVAILFWGTEANNALDATKMKGTERTVPLWNYFILKFQFFALYFIAGLKKFSVEWLSGYAMMNLSRHWIFSPFKLFLTMKQTDFFIVHWFAFIFDLTVGFWMLFDKTRIPAMVFCTAFHLMNSRLFNI
;
A
#
# COMPACT_ATOMS: atom_id res chain seq x y z
N PHE A 1 25.24 52.89 11.12
CA PHE A 1 26.64 52.83 10.67
C PHE A 1 27.21 51.46 11.02
N ASP A 2 27.18 50.50 10.09
CA ASP A 2 28.06 49.32 10.17
C ASP A 2 29.16 49.55 9.12
N GLY A 3 30.34 49.98 9.59
CA GLY A 3 31.45 50.55 8.82
C GLY A 3 32.22 49.56 7.93
N ARG A 4 31.58 48.49 7.47
CA ARG A 4 32.20 47.49 6.57
C ARG A 4 32.11 47.93 5.10
N SER A 5 33.24 47.86 4.39
CA SER A 5 33.34 48.26 2.98
C SER A 5 32.36 47.46 2.09
N PRO A 6 31.90 48.01 0.96
CA PRO A 6 30.92 47.34 0.07
C PRO A 6 31.38 45.96 -0.41
N VAL A 7 32.70 45.77 -0.57
CA VAL A 7 33.34 44.51 -0.97
C VAL A 7 33.21 43.45 0.14
N MET A 8 33.38 43.84 1.40
CA MET A 8 33.26 42.94 2.55
C MET A 8 31.81 42.45 2.75
N ARG A 9 30.80 43.30 2.48
CA ARG A 9 29.38 42.92 2.52
C ARG A 9 28.99 41.93 1.43
N ARG A 10 29.58 42.04 0.24
CA ARG A 10 29.34 41.11 -0.87
C ARG A 10 29.90 39.72 -0.57
N LYS A 11 31.10 39.65 0.01
CA LYS A 11 31.77 38.41 0.41
C LYS A 11 31.03 37.68 1.54
N SER A 12 30.51 38.42 2.52
CA SER A 12 29.72 37.85 3.64
C SER A 12 28.32 37.37 3.21
N ARG A 13 27.66 38.03 2.24
CA ARG A 13 26.42 37.50 1.64
C ARG A 13 26.66 36.25 0.79
N GLN A 14 27.77 36.18 0.06
CA GLN A 14 28.13 34.97 -0.70
C GLN A 14 28.42 33.79 0.22
N LEU A 15 29.13 34.01 1.32
CA LEU A 15 29.38 32.99 2.35
C LEU A 15 28.08 32.52 3.01
N ALA A 16 27.18 33.43 3.38
CA ALA A 16 25.88 33.07 3.96
C ALA A 16 25.00 32.24 3.00
N ASN A 17 24.94 32.62 1.71
CA ASN A 17 24.21 31.84 0.71
C ASN A 17 24.85 30.47 0.44
N SER A 18 26.18 30.38 0.48
CA SER A 18 26.87 29.08 0.34
C SER A 18 26.65 28.16 1.55
N GLN A 19 26.53 28.73 2.75
CA GLN A 19 26.21 27.99 3.97
C GLN A 19 24.77 27.47 3.92
N LEU A 20 23.81 28.32 3.57
CA LEU A 20 22.39 27.94 3.40
C LEU A 20 22.22 26.83 2.36
N CYS A 21 22.89 26.92 1.20
CA CYS A 21 22.85 25.85 0.20
C CYS A 21 23.57 24.56 0.64
N ALA A 22 24.54 24.64 1.56
CA ALA A 22 25.22 23.47 2.11
C ALA A 22 24.37 22.79 3.19
N ASP A 23 23.71 23.57 4.04
CA ASP A 23 22.78 23.07 5.06
C ASP A 23 21.57 22.41 4.40
N ASP A 24 20.96 23.05 3.39
CA ASP A 24 19.82 22.51 2.63
C ASP A 24 20.20 21.22 1.87
N LYS A 25 21.44 21.14 1.33
CA LYS A 25 21.99 19.91 0.75
C LYS A 25 22.23 18.82 1.79
N SER A 26 22.70 19.18 2.98
CA SER A 26 22.96 18.22 4.05
C SER A 26 21.65 17.65 4.60
N GLU A 27 20.61 18.47 4.70
CA GLU A 27 19.27 18.08 5.11
C GLU A 27 18.62 17.19 4.04
N CYS A 28 18.78 17.49 2.75
CA CYS A 28 18.37 16.61 1.65
C CYS A 28 19.11 15.26 1.64
N ASP A 29 20.44 15.26 1.80
CA ASP A 29 21.26 14.04 1.83
C ASP A 29 20.93 13.15 3.07
N GLU A 30 20.58 13.76 4.20
CA GLU A 30 20.15 13.03 5.41
C GLU A 30 18.73 12.46 5.27
N HIS A 31 17.83 13.22 4.64
CA HIS A 31 16.47 12.76 4.32
C HIS A 31 16.50 11.61 3.30
N ASP A 32 17.36 11.66 2.27
CA ASP A 32 17.55 10.59 1.28
C ASP A 32 18.12 9.30 1.90
N LYS A 33 19.04 9.42 2.86
CA LYS A 33 19.59 8.27 3.61
C LYS A 33 18.54 7.54 4.46
N LEU A 34 17.51 8.23 4.92
CA LEU A 34 16.39 7.65 5.67
C LEU A 34 15.30 7.09 4.74
N ILE A 35 15.09 7.72 3.57
CA ILE A 35 14.09 7.28 2.57
C ILE A 35 14.53 5.98 1.88
N PHE A 36 15.81 5.85 1.52
CA PHE A 36 16.31 4.69 0.77
C PHE A 36 16.04 3.34 1.47
N PRO A 37 16.44 3.10 2.74
CA PRO A 37 16.16 1.84 3.42
C PRO A 37 14.66 1.62 3.68
N ARG A 38 13.88 2.69 3.89
CA ARG A 38 12.43 2.62 4.06
C ARG A 38 11.74 2.15 2.77
N CYS A 39 12.13 2.70 1.61
CA CYS A 39 11.64 2.24 0.31
C CYS A 39 12.07 0.80 -0.03
N THR A 40 13.24 0.34 0.43
CA THR A 40 13.67 -1.05 0.20
C THR A 40 12.83 -2.05 0.98
N MET A 41 12.50 -1.74 2.25
CA MET A 41 11.65 -2.60 3.07
C MET A 41 10.24 -2.73 2.50
N GLU A 42 9.63 -1.62 2.07
CA GLU A 42 8.30 -1.63 1.44
C GLU A 42 8.29 -2.47 0.15
N ARG A 43 9.37 -2.45 -0.63
CA ARG A 43 9.52 -3.28 -1.83
C ARG A 43 9.80 -4.75 -1.52
N LEU A 44 10.45 -5.08 -0.40
CA LEU A 44 10.63 -6.45 0.04
C LEU A 44 9.28 -7.09 0.42
N CYS A 45 8.41 -6.33 1.10
CA CYS A 45 7.05 -6.78 1.43
C CYS A 45 6.27 -7.18 0.16
N MET A 46 6.47 -6.47 -0.96
CA MET A 46 5.86 -6.79 -2.25
C MET A 46 6.23 -8.19 -2.77
N VAL A 47 7.50 -8.58 -2.60
CA VAL A 47 8.01 -9.89 -3.03
C VAL A 47 7.48 -11.00 -2.13
N LEU A 48 7.41 -10.75 -0.82
CA LEU A 48 6.88 -11.70 0.15
C LEU A 48 5.37 -11.90 0.01
N ASP A 49 4.61 -10.82 -0.25
CA ASP A 49 3.15 -10.87 -0.49
C ASP A 49 2.78 -11.84 -1.61
N ILE A 50 3.58 -11.92 -2.68
CA ILE A 50 3.33 -12.87 -3.78
C ILE A 50 3.43 -14.33 -3.32
N VAL A 51 4.39 -14.62 -2.44
CA VAL A 51 4.64 -15.97 -1.94
C VAL A 51 3.55 -16.38 -0.96
N GLU A 52 3.30 -15.55 0.03
CA GLU A 52 2.47 -15.87 1.19
C GLU A 52 0.98 -15.55 0.94
N GLU A 53 0.65 -14.33 0.52
CA GLU A 53 -0.74 -13.87 0.40
C GLU A 53 -1.36 -14.23 -0.96
N ARG A 54 -0.58 -14.23 -2.05
CA ARG A 54 -1.11 -14.50 -3.40
C ARG A 54 -1.15 -15.99 -3.76
N GLY A 55 -0.55 -16.83 -2.92
CA GLY A 55 -0.59 -18.28 -3.06
C GLY A 55 0.37 -18.83 -4.13
N LEU A 56 1.55 -18.20 -4.29
CA LEU A 56 2.63 -18.86 -5.04
C LEU A 56 3.19 -20.07 -4.27
N ALA A 57 3.20 -20.03 -2.92
CA ALA A 57 3.62 -21.17 -2.11
C ALA A 57 2.67 -22.37 -2.25
N ASP A 58 1.37 -22.12 -2.26
CA ASP A 58 0.30 -23.14 -2.31
C ASP A 58 -0.34 -23.26 -3.72
N ILE A 59 0.46 -23.03 -4.77
CA ILE A 59 -0.04 -22.97 -6.15
C ILE A 59 -0.59 -24.32 -6.64
N ASP A 60 -0.05 -25.41 -6.13
CA ASP A 60 -0.46 -26.78 -6.40
C ASP A 60 -1.83 -27.09 -5.78
N ILE A 61 -2.09 -26.59 -4.57
CA ILE A 61 -3.40 -26.68 -3.94
C ILE A 61 -4.39 -25.82 -4.72
N LYS A 62 -4.03 -24.57 -5.00
CA LYS A 62 -4.92 -23.58 -5.61
C LYS A 62 -5.25 -23.84 -7.08
N TRP A 63 -4.35 -24.43 -7.88
CA TRP A 63 -4.59 -24.64 -9.32
C TRP A 63 -4.42 -26.10 -9.77
N GLY A 64 -3.98 -26.97 -8.86
CA GLY A 64 -3.78 -28.38 -9.13
C GLY A 64 -4.91 -29.29 -8.64
N ASP A 65 -5.75 -28.83 -7.70
CA ASP A 65 -6.90 -29.60 -7.21
C ASP A 65 -8.07 -29.55 -8.22
N PRO A 66 -8.51 -30.69 -8.81
CA PRO A 66 -9.66 -30.74 -9.70
C PRO A 66 -11.00 -30.41 -9.02
N MET A 67 -11.04 -30.44 -7.68
CA MET A 67 -12.23 -30.17 -6.88
C MET A 67 -12.40 -28.68 -6.54
N GLU A 68 -11.37 -27.86 -6.71
CA GLU A 68 -11.51 -26.41 -6.56
C GLU A 68 -12.27 -25.81 -7.75
N CYS A 69 -13.33 -25.06 -7.44
CA CYS A 69 -14.10 -24.33 -8.43
C CYS A 69 -13.61 -22.89 -8.53
N HIS A 70 -12.97 -22.54 -9.64
CA HIS A 70 -12.62 -21.17 -9.96
C HIS A 70 -13.78 -20.44 -10.63
N PHE A 71 -14.01 -19.19 -10.21
CA PHE A 71 -15.05 -18.34 -10.76
C PHE A 71 -14.40 -17.19 -11.56
N PRO A 72 -14.12 -17.38 -12.86
CA PRO A 72 -13.55 -16.33 -13.68
C PRO A 72 -14.53 -15.17 -13.85
N LEU A 73 -14.00 -13.94 -13.85
CA LEU A 73 -14.82 -12.75 -14.09
C LEU A 73 -15.36 -12.73 -15.52
N ILE A 74 -14.51 -13.10 -16.49
CA ILE A 74 -14.89 -13.14 -17.90
C ILE A 74 -15.36 -14.56 -18.20
N HIS A 75 -16.63 -14.69 -18.57
CA HIS A 75 -17.23 -15.96 -18.96
C HIS A 75 -16.41 -16.59 -20.11
N GLY A 76 -15.87 -17.79 -19.87
CA GLY A 76 -15.07 -18.54 -20.84
C GLY A 76 -13.56 -18.53 -20.60
N MET A 77 -13.05 -17.70 -19.68
CA MET A 77 -11.66 -17.85 -19.23
C MET A 77 -11.50 -19.14 -18.43
N LYS A 78 -10.50 -19.94 -18.77
CA LYS A 78 -10.11 -21.13 -18.00
C LYS A 78 -8.67 -20.98 -17.54
N ALA A 79 -8.40 -21.48 -16.35
CA ALA A 79 -7.03 -21.60 -15.89
C ALA A 79 -6.26 -22.52 -16.85
N PRO A 80 -5.04 -22.14 -17.26
CA PRO A 80 -4.16 -23.01 -18.01
C PRO A 80 -3.66 -24.14 -17.09
N SER A 81 -2.98 -25.14 -17.65
CA SER A 81 -2.46 -26.24 -16.82
C SER A 81 -1.48 -25.74 -15.75
N LEU A 82 -1.36 -26.50 -14.66
CA LEU A 82 -0.53 -26.15 -13.50
C LEU A 82 0.90 -25.66 -13.87
N PRO A 83 1.64 -26.28 -14.81
CA PRO A 83 2.97 -25.78 -15.21
C PRO A 83 2.95 -24.36 -15.78
N TRP A 84 1.91 -23.98 -16.53
CA TRP A 84 1.76 -22.63 -17.06
C TRP A 84 1.40 -21.64 -15.96
N MET A 85 0.59 -22.05 -14.97
CA MET A 85 0.32 -21.23 -13.80
C MET A 85 1.59 -20.95 -13.00
N ILE A 86 2.43 -21.97 -12.75
CA ILE A 86 3.73 -21.80 -12.11
C ILE A 86 4.60 -20.78 -12.87
N LEU A 87 4.63 -20.87 -14.21
CA LEU A 87 5.37 -19.91 -15.03
C LEU A 87 4.84 -18.48 -14.86
N ILE A 88 3.53 -18.28 -14.88
CA ILE A 88 2.88 -16.96 -14.74
C ILE A 88 3.20 -16.36 -13.36
N TYR A 89 3.08 -17.14 -12.29
CA TYR A 89 3.45 -16.67 -10.94
C TYR A 89 4.96 -16.41 -10.81
N THR A 90 5.80 -17.21 -11.45
CA THR A 90 7.26 -16.99 -11.46
C THR A 90 7.62 -15.68 -12.17
N ILE A 91 6.99 -15.38 -13.31
CA ILE A 91 7.17 -14.11 -14.02
C ILE A 91 6.74 -12.94 -13.15
N MET A 92 5.58 -13.06 -12.46
CA MET A 92 5.09 -12.06 -11.51
C MET A 92 6.09 -11.81 -10.38
N TRP A 93 6.64 -12.88 -9.79
CA TRP A 93 7.61 -12.83 -8.71
C TRP A 93 8.93 -12.19 -9.13
N ILE A 94 9.46 -12.56 -10.30
CA ILE A 94 10.65 -11.92 -10.90
C ILE A 94 10.38 -10.45 -11.19
N GLY A 95 9.17 -10.11 -11.65
CA GLY A 95 8.72 -8.72 -11.84
C GLY A 95 8.80 -7.92 -10.55
N ALA A 96 8.27 -8.44 -9.44
CA ALA A 96 8.36 -7.78 -8.13
C ALA A 96 9.81 -7.64 -7.63
N PHE A 97 10.65 -8.67 -7.83
CA PHE A 97 12.07 -8.59 -7.53
C PHE A 97 12.77 -7.51 -8.39
N GLY A 98 12.39 -7.38 -9.66
CA GLY A 98 12.87 -6.31 -10.55
C GLY A 98 12.43 -4.92 -10.10
N ILE A 99 11.20 -4.76 -9.59
CA ILE A 99 10.70 -3.52 -8.98
C ILE A 99 11.52 -3.18 -7.73
N MET A 100 11.82 -4.19 -6.90
CA MET A 100 12.65 -4.04 -5.71
C MET A 100 14.05 -3.54 -6.06
N LEU A 101 14.72 -4.18 -7.02
CA LEU A 101 16.05 -3.77 -7.48
C LEU A 101 16.05 -2.41 -8.20
N GLY A 102 14.94 -2.03 -8.84
CA GLY A 102 14.82 -0.75 -9.54
C GLY A 102 15.55 -0.67 -10.88
N SER A 103 16.03 -1.81 -11.41
CA SER A 103 16.63 -1.91 -12.75
C SER A 103 15.54 -2.17 -13.81
N ARG A 104 15.50 -1.39 -14.89
CA ARG A 104 14.46 -1.49 -15.95
C ARG A 104 13.04 -1.47 -15.37
N PHE A 105 12.75 -0.47 -14.53
CA PHE A 105 11.52 -0.36 -13.75
C PHE A 105 10.23 -0.60 -14.56
N LYS A 106 10.07 0.01 -15.74
CA LYS A 106 8.88 -0.20 -16.59
C LYS A 106 8.68 -1.66 -17.03
N LEU A 107 9.77 -2.37 -17.35
CA LEU A 107 9.70 -3.78 -17.73
C LEU A 107 9.32 -4.63 -16.51
N ALA A 108 9.91 -4.35 -15.35
CA ALA A 108 9.59 -5.04 -14.10
C ALA A 108 8.11 -4.83 -13.70
N CYS A 109 7.60 -3.60 -13.82
CA CYS A 109 6.19 -3.29 -13.61
C CYS A 109 5.27 -4.03 -14.60
N ALA A 110 5.65 -4.13 -15.88
CA ALA A 110 4.86 -4.88 -16.85
C ALA A 110 4.84 -6.40 -16.53
N CYS A 111 6.00 -6.98 -16.20
CA CYS A 111 6.14 -8.37 -15.78
C CYS A 111 5.39 -8.68 -14.48
N PHE A 112 5.17 -7.69 -13.63
CA PHE A 112 4.34 -7.84 -12.44
C PHE A 112 2.84 -7.63 -12.73
N ALA A 113 2.47 -6.51 -13.34
CA ALA A 113 1.07 -6.09 -13.52
C ALA A 113 0.29 -6.99 -14.47
N ILE A 114 0.89 -7.45 -15.58
CA ILE A 114 0.16 -8.27 -16.57
C ILE A 114 -0.24 -9.63 -15.97
N PRO A 115 0.68 -10.45 -15.42
CA PRO A 115 0.33 -11.68 -14.72
C PRO A 115 -0.64 -11.46 -13.55
N TYR A 116 -0.44 -10.38 -12.80
CA TYR A 116 -1.28 -10.06 -11.65
C TYR A 116 -2.74 -9.88 -12.05
N TRP A 117 -3.01 -9.03 -13.04
CA TRP A 117 -4.38 -8.81 -13.52
C TRP A 117 -4.97 -10.04 -14.20
N TYR A 118 -4.14 -10.84 -14.88
CA TYR A 118 -4.57 -12.12 -15.43
C TYR A 118 -5.08 -13.07 -14.34
N ILE A 119 -4.30 -13.29 -13.28
CA ILE A 119 -4.68 -14.12 -12.13
C ILE A 119 -5.92 -13.54 -11.43
N PHE A 120 -5.96 -12.22 -11.25
CA PHE A 120 -7.10 -11.53 -10.64
C PHE A 120 -8.40 -11.81 -11.38
N PHE A 121 -8.40 -11.81 -12.71
CA PHE A 121 -9.60 -12.11 -13.50
C PHE A 121 -9.97 -13.59 -13.55
N LEU A 122 -9.04 -14.50 -13.26
CA LEU A 122 -9.31 -15.94 -13.25
C LEU A 122 -10.14 -16.40 -12.05
N ASP A 123 -10.06 -15.69 -10.90
CA ASP A 123 -10.79 -16.12 -9.71
C ASP A 123 -11.34 -14.96 -8.87
N LYS A 124 -12.66 -14.80 -8.94
CA LYS A 124 -13.47 -13.86 -8.15
C LYS A 124 -13.52 -14.21 -6.66
N SER A 125 -13.36 -15.48 -6.30
CA SER A 125 -13.60 -15.93 -4.92
C SER A 125 -12.59 -15.34 -3.93
N TYR A 126 -11.36 -15.07 -4.40
CA TYR A 126 -10.25 -14.49 -3.63
C TYR A 126 -10.19 -12.96 -3.69
N TRP A 127 -11.24 -12.28 -4.18
CA TRP A 127 -11.23 -10.84 -4.29
C TRP A 127 -11.41 -10.15 -2.94
N ASN A 128 -10.41 -9.36 -2.57
CA ASN A 128 -10.46 -8.45 -1.44
C ASN A 128 -10.11 -7.02 -1.91
N ASN A 129 -10.54 -6.02 -1.16
CA ASN A 129 -10.22 -4.61 -1.39
C ASN A 129 -8.69 -4.39 -1.50
N HIS A 130 -7.91 -5.11 -0.71
CA HIS A 130 -6.44 -5.06 -0.74
C HIS A 130 -5.87 -5.58 -2.07
N THR A 131 -6.40 -6.70 -2.56
CA THR A 131 -6.04 -7.28 -3.87
C THR A 131 -6.35 -6.29 -5.00
N TYR A 132 -7.48 -5.60 -4.95
CA TYR A 132 -7.81 -4.58 -5.96
C TYR A 132 -6.83 -3.39 -5.92
N LEU A 133 -6.59 -2.83 -4.72
CA LEU A 133 -5.68 -1.71 -4.54
C LEU A 133 -4.27 -2.04 -5.06
N TYR A 134 -3.77 -3.23 -4.75
CA TYR A 134 -2.45 -3.67 -5.16
C TYR A 134 -2.30 -3.72 -6.70
N GLY A 135 -3.33 -4.19 -7.41
CA GLY A 135 -3.36 -4.18 -8.88
C GLY A 135 -3.39 -2.78 -9.49
N ILE A 136 -4.15 -1.85 -8.90
CA ILE A 136 -4.21 -0.46 -9.37
C ILE A 136 -2.88 0.25 -9.12
N VAL A 137 -2.27 0.06 -7.95
CA VAL A 137 -0.94 0.61 -7.64
C VAL A 137 0.11 0.08 -8.62
N ALA A 138 0.04 -1.19 -9.02
CA ALA A 138 0.90 -1.77 -10.04
C ALA A 138 0.83 -1.05 -11.39
N ILE A 139 -0.39 -0.75 -11.85
CA ILE A 139 -0.64 0.00 -13.10
C ILE A 139 -0.13 1.44 -12.95
N LEU A 140 -0.40 2.09 -11.81
CA LEU A 140 0.07 3.45 -11.55
C LEU A 140 1.59 3.52 -11.57
N PHE A 141 2.27 2.53 -10.96
CA PHE A 141 3.74 2.42 -11.03
C PHE A 141 4.23 2.23 -12.47
N TRP A 142 3.58 1.37 -13.26
CA TRP A 142 3.94 1.24 -14.68
C TRP A 142 3.80 2.56 -15.45
N GLY A 143 2.74 3.33 -15.18
CA GLY A 143 2.52 4.66 -15.77
C GLY A 143 3.51 5.74 -15.31
N THR A 144 4.23 5.52 -14.21
CA THR A 144 5.21 6.50 -13.73
C THR A 144 6.52 6.44 -14.51
N GLU A 145 7.13 7.60 -14.76
CA GLU A 145 8.46 7.70 -15.38
C GLU A 145 9.60 7.42 -14.37
N ALA A 146 9.42 6.47 -13.45
CA ALA A 146 10.42 6.08 -12.46
C ALA A 146 11.49 5.14 -13.04
N ASN A 147 11.87 5.31 -14.30
CA ASN A 147 12.75 4.40 -15.05
C ASN A 147 14.11 4.14 -14.37
N ASN A 148 14.54 5.03 -13.48
CA ASN A 148 15.92 5.18 -13.06
C ASN A 148 16.06 5.39 -11.54
N ALA A 149 15.39 4.58 -10.71
CA ALA A 149 15.54 4.65 -9.25
C ALA A 149 16.99 4.34 -8.78
N LEU A 150 17.70 3.43 -9.47
CA LEU A 150 19.13 3.17 -9.26
C LEU A 150 20.04 4.30 -9.78
N ASP A 151 19.53 5.14 -10.67
CA ASP A 151 20.26 6.27 -11.25
C ASP A 151 20.03 7.56 -10.45
N ALA A 152 19.03 7.59 -9.55
CA ALA A 152 18.81 8.70 -8.64
C ALA A 152 20.01 8.90 -7.70
N THR A 153 20.71 7.83 -7.32
CA THR A 153 21.96 7.90 -6.55
C THR A 153 23.19 8.27 -7.40
N LYS A 154 23.14 8.06 -8.73
CA LYS A 154 24.23 8.41 -9.65
C LYS A 154 24.11 9.82 -10.24
N MET A 155 22.91 10.36 -10.34
CA MET A 155 22.63 11.70 -10.87
C MET A 155 22.41 12.70 -9.74
N LYS A 156 23.45 12.93 -8.92
CA LYS A 156 23.54 14.09 -8.02
C LYS A 156 23.56 15.38 -8.86
N GLY A 157 22.41 15.94 -9.22
CA GLY A 157 22.36 17.27 -9.85
C GLY A 157 21.18 17.62 -10.75
N THR A 158 20.28 16.68 -11.08
CA THR A 158 19.03 17.02 -11.78
C THR A 158 17.89 17.06 -10.78
N GLU A 159 17.37 18.25 -10.48
CA GLU A 159 16.09 18.44 -9.79
C GLU A 159 14.98 17.78 -10.60
N ARG A 160 14.69 16.50 -10.32
CA ARG A 160 13.53 15.83 -10.90
C ARG A 160 12.32 16.23 -10.08
N THR A 161 11.59 17.23 -10.55
CA THR A 161 10.28 17.57 -10.01
C THR A 161 9.31 16.45 -10.36
N VAL A 162 8.93 15.64 -9.35
CA VAL A 162 7.84 14.68 -9.52
C VAL A 162 6.53 15.47 -9.54
N PRO A 163 5.70 15.33 -10.58
CA PRO A 163 4.44 16.06 -10.63
C PRO A 163 3.55 15.66 -9.45
N LEU A 164 2.99 16.65 -8.76
CA LEU A 164 2.18 16.47 -7.55
C LEU A 164 0.99 15.51 -7.78
N TRP A 165 0.50 15.41 -9.02
CA TRP A 165 -0.56 14.50 -9.43
C TRP A 165 -0.22 13.02 -9.20
N ASN A 166 1.05 12.60 -9.37
CA ASN A 166 1.48 11.23 -9.11
C ASN A 166 1.33 10.86 -7.64
N TYR A 167 1.65 11.82 -6.76
CA TYR A 167 1.49 11.65 -5.33
C TYR A 167 0.02 11.69 -4.90
N PHE A 168 -0.76 12.60 -5.50
CA PHE A 168 -2.18 12.75 -5.22
C PHE A 168 -2.97 11.50 -5.64
N ILE A 169 -2.70 10.93 -6.83
CA ILE A 169 -3.45 9.77 -7.31
C ILE A 169 -3.21 8.54 -6.44
N LEU A 170 -1.96 8.30 -5.98
CA LEU A 170 -1.67 7.21 -5.04
C LEU A 170 -2.42 7.40 -3.72
N LYS A 171 -2.38 8.60 -3.14
CA LYS A 171 -3.16 8.93 -1.93
C LYS A 171 -4.65 8.72 -2.13
N PHE A 172 -5.16 9.14 -3.28
CA PHE A 172 -6.57 9.00 -3.62
C PHE A 172 -6.99 7.53 -3.68
N GLN A 173 -6.15 6.62 -4.17
CA GLN A 173 -6.47 5.18 -4.16
C GLN A 173 -6.66 4.63 -2.73
N PHE A 174 -5.77 4.97 -1.81
CA PHE A 174 -5.93 4.59 -0.39
C PHE A 174 -7.18 5.22 0.22
N PHE A 175 -7.43 6.51 -0.04
CA PHE A 175 -8.64 7.19 0.40
C PHE A 175 -9.91 6.49 -0.12
N ALA A 176 -9.96 6.21 -1.43
CA ALA A 176 -11.10 5.58 -2.08
C ALA A 176 -11.37 4.18 -1.52
N LEU A 177 -10.32 3.38 -1.25
CA LEU A 177 -10.46 2.06 -0.64
C LEU A 177 -11.20 2.13 0.72
N TYR A 178 -10.73 2.99 1.63
CA TYR A 178 -11.37 3.12 2.95
C TYR A 178 -12.75 3.73 2.86
N PHE A 179 -12.90 4.80 2.08
CA PHE A 179 -14.17 5.51 1.95
C PHE A 179 -15.26 4.62 1.36
N ILE A 180 -14.96 3.86 0.31
CA ILE A 180 -15.90 2.91 -0.30
C ILE A 180 -16.20 1.75 0.67
N ALA A 181 -15.20 1.26 1.42
CA ALA A 181 -15.43 0.25 2.45
C ALA A 181 -16.37 0.75 3.56
N GLY A 182 -16.25 2.00 3.97
CA GLY A 182 -17.15 2.67 4.91
C GLY A 182 -18.57 2.84 4.32
N LEU A 183 -18.69 3.29 3.07
CA LEU A 183 -19.98 3.39 2.38
C LEU A 183 -20.69 2.04 2.27
N LYS A 184 -19.96 0.95 2.02
CA LYS A 184 -20.56 -0.39 1.99
C LYS A 184 -21.09 -0.84 3.35
N LYS A 185 -20.49 -0.35 4.45
CA LYS A 185 -20.97 -0.54 5.83
C LYS A 185 -22.09 0.43 6.20
N PHE A 186 -22.41 1.41 5.36
CA PHE A 186 -23.59 2.27 5.52
C PHE A 186 -24.86 1.56 5.02
N SER A 187 -25.14 0.39 5.59
CA SER A 187 -26.37 -0.36 5.33
C SER A 187 -27.15 -0.53 6.62
N VAL A 188 -28.47 -0.71 6.50
CA VAL A 188 -29.34 -0.91 7.67
C VAL A 188 -28.91 -2.16 8.42
N GLU A 189 -28.54 -3.23 7.70
CA GLU A 189 -28.10 -4.50 8.29
C GLU A 189 -26.81 -4.36 9.11
N TRP A 190 -25.86 -3.56 8.63
CA TRP A 190 -24.61 -3.31 9.36
C TRP A 190 -24.84 -2.41 10.58
N LEU A 191 -25.50 -1.27 10.41
CA LEU A 191 -25.68 -0.29 11.50
C LEU A 191 -26.59 -0.79 12.64
N SER A 192 -27.48 -1.74 12.33
CA SER A 192 -28.34 -2.40 13.32
C SER A 192 -27.65 -3.55 14.07
N GLY A 193 -26.44 -3.95 13.67
CA GLY A 193 -25.69 -5.02 14.33
C GLY A 193 -26.09 -6.44 13.92
N TYR A 194 -26.82 -6.60 12.80
CA TYR A 194 -27.21 -7.92 12.28
C TYR A 194 -26.16 -8.54 11.35
N ALA A 195 -25.24 -7.74 10.81
CA ALA A 195 -24.11 -8.26 10.05
C ALA A 195 -23.11 -8.97 11.00
N MET A 196 -22.44 -10.04 10.54
CA MET A 196 -21.30 -10.65 11.25
C MET A 196 -21.50 -10.87 12.77
N MET A 197 -22.69 -11.31 13.19
CA MET A 197 -23.02 -11.48 14.60
C MET A 197 -22.06 -12.46 15.29
N ASN A 198 -21.73 -12.18 16.56
CA ASN A 198 -20.84 -12.98 17.42
C ASN A 198 -19.34 -12.87 17.11
N LEU A 199 -18.90 -11.95 16.25
CA LEU A 199 -17.48 -11.73 16.00
C LEU A 199 -16.75 -11.26 17.27
N SER A 200 -17.45 -10.51 18.13
CA SER A 200 -16.98 -10.11 19.47
C SER A 200 -16.63 -11.27 20.41
N ARG A 201 -17.02 -12.53 20.10
CA ARG A 201 -16.62 -13.70 20.90
C ARG A 201 -15.13 -13.98 20.83
N HIS A 202 -14.46 -13.57 19.75
CA HIS A 202 -13.04 -13.79 19.56
C HIS A 202 -12.20 -13.20 20.71
N TRP A 203 -11.07 -13.85 21.03
CA TRP A 203 -10.21 -13.48 22.16
C TRP A 203 -9.65 -12.06 22.02
N ILE A 204 -9.52 -11.55 20.80
CA ILE A 204 -8.98 -10.22 20.52
C ILE A 204 -9.81 -9.09 21.12
N PHE A 205 -11.11 -9.33 21.35
CA PHE A 205 -12.00 -8.37 21.97
C PHE A 205 -12.02 -8.45 23.50
N SER A 206 -11.25 -9.35 24.12
CA SER A 206 -11.19 -9.51 25.59
C SER A 206 -10.89 -8.23 26.36
N PRO A 207 -10.00 -7.32 25.90
CA PRO A 207 -9.78 -6.04 26.57
C PRO A 207 -11.04 -5.17 26.64
N PHE A 208 -11.87 -5.18 25.61
CA PHE A 208 -13.13 -4.42 25.58
C PHE A 208 -14.20 -5.04 26.47
N LYS A 209 -14.16 -6.37 26.66
CA LYS A 209 -15.08 -7.11 27.53
C LYS A 209 -14.93 -6.78 29.02
N LEU A 210 -13.84 -6.11 29.42
CA LEU A 210 -13.66 -5.62 30.79
C LEU A 210 -14.66 -4.49 31.13
N PHE A 211 -15.11 -3.74 30.12
CA PHE A 211 -15.98 -2.58 30.30
C PHE A 211 -17.33 -2.72 29.60
N LEU A 212 -17.41 -3.56 28.56
CA LEU A 212 -18.61 -3.73 27.73
C LEU A 212 -19.08 -5.18 27.74
N THR A 213 -20.39 -5.40 27.72
CA THR A 213 -20.94 -6.74 27.47
C THR A 213 -20.60 -7.21 26.04
N MET A 214 -20.68 -8.51 25.77
CA MET A 214 -20.41 -9.02 24.41
C MET A 214 -21.33 -8.39 23.34
N LYS A 215 -22.62 -8.23 23.63
CA LYS A 215 -23.57 -7.57 22.71
C LYS A 215 -23.22 -6.09 22.47
N GLN A 216 -22.80 -5.37 23.51
CA GLN A 216 -22.36 -3.97 23.38
C GLN A 216 -21.03 -3.86 22.63
N THR A 217 -20.11 -4.79 22.83
CA THR A 217 -18.84 -4.84 22.11
C THR A 217 -19.08 -5.09 20.62
N ASP A 218 -19.96 -6.03 20.29
CA ASP A 218 -20.40 -6.29 18.91
C ASP A 218 -20.99 -5.02 18.28
N PHE A 219 -21.94 -4.37 18.95
CA PHE A 219 -22.59 -3.20 18.41
C PHE A 219 -21.68 -1.97 18.30
N PHE A 220 -21.02 -1.57 19.39
CA PHE A 220 -20.23 -0.33 19.41
C PHE A 220 -18.87 -0.47 18.74
N ILE A 221 -18.16 -1.58 18.96
CA ILE A 221 -16.79 -1.75 18.45
C ILE A 221 -16.79 -2.37 17.05
N VAL A 222 -17.49 -3.49 16.87
CA VAL A 222 -17.45 -4.21 15.57
C VAL A 222 -18.25 -3.46 14.51
N HIS A 223 -19.43 -2.93 14.84
CA HIS A 223 -20.28 -2.30 13.83
C HIS A 223 -20.02 -0.79 13.72
N TRP A 224 -20.26 -0.04 14.80
CA TRP A 224 -20.22 1.43 14.76
C TRP A 224 -18.81 1.99 14.63
N PHE A 225 -17.87 1.53 15.44
CA PHE A 225 -16.48 1.98 15.36
C PHE A 225 -15.86 1.59 14.02
N ALA A 226 -16.00 0.34 13.55
CA ALA A 226 -15.45 -0.05 12.25
C ALA A 226 -16.06 0.76 11.09
N PHE A 227 -17.37 1.04 11.12
CA PHE A 227 -18.03 1.89 10.13
C PHE A 227 -17.46 3.32 10.13
N ILE A 228 -17.45 3.98 11.28
CA ILE A 228 -16.95 5.35 11.42
C ILE A 228 -15.47 5.41 11.05
N PHE A 229 -14.69 4.43 11.49
CA PHE A 229 -13.27 4.34 11.22
C PHE A 229 -12.99 4.28 9.72
N ASP A 230 -13.61 3.34 8.99
CA ASP A 230 -13.41 3.22 7.55
C ASP A 230 -13.85 4.48 6.79
N LEU A 231 -14.95 5.12 7.21
CA LEU A 231 -15.44 6.34 6.57
C LEU A 231 -14.52 7.55 6.78
N THR A 232 -13.81 7.60 7.92
CA THR A 232 -13.05 8.79 8.35
C THR A 232 -11.53 8.66 8.21
N VAL A 233 -10.96 7.45 8.29
CA VAL A 233 -9.50 7.23 8.28
C VAL A 233 -8.85 7.76 7.00
N GLY A 234 -9.53 7.64 5.86
CA GLY A 234 -9.05 8.20 4.59
C GLY A 234 -8.81 9.71 4.68
N PHE A 235 -9.71 10.46 5.33
CA PHE A 235 -9.54 11.90 5.53
C PHE A 235 -8.37 12.19 6.48
N TRP A 236 -8.20 11.40 7.54
CA TRP A 236 -7.11 11.58 8.50
C TRP A 236 -5.74 11.31 7.89
N MET A 237 -5.64 10.42 6.89
CA MET A 237 -4.40 10.17 6.15
C MET A 237 -4.01 11.31 5.20
N LEU A 238 -5.00 12.10 4.73
CA LEU A 238 -4.75 13.23 3.82
C LEU A 238 -4.03 14.38 4.54
N PHE A 239 -4.44 14.72 5.77
CA PHE A 239 -3.82 15.79 6.55
C PHE A 239 -2.48 15.36 7.17
N ASP A 240 -1.44 16.19 7.01
CA ASP A 240 -0.09 15.85 7.47
C ASP A 240 0.00 15.64 8.99
N LYS A 241 -0.76 16.41 9.77
CA LYS A 241 -0.77 16.33 11.25
C LYS A 241 -1.38 15.04 11.79
N THR A 242 -2.42 14.52 11.12
CA THR A 242 -3.15 13.31 11.55
C THR A 242 -2.66 12.05 10.86
N ARG A 243 -1.74 12.14 9.89
CA ARG A 243 -1.25 11.01 9.12
C ARG A 243 -0.59 9.93 9.98
N ILE A 244 0.33 10.30 10.87
CA ILE A 244 1.04 9.33 11.72
C ILE A 244 0.06 8.62 12.67
N PRO A 245 -0.80 9.33 13.44
CA PRO A 245 -1.84 8.68 14.21
C PRO A 245 -2.75 7.76 13.37
N ALA A 246 -3.19 8.22 12.20
CA ALA A 246 -4.04 7.44 11.30
C ALA A 246 -3.36 6.15 10.85
N MET A 247 -2.07 6.19 10.51
CA MET A 247 -1.31 4.99 10.15
C MET A 247 -1.23 4.01 11.32
N VAL A 248 -0.99 4.47 12.56
CA VAL A 248 -0.96 3.60 13.74
C VAL A 248 -2.31 2.91 13.98
N PHE A 249 -3.41 3.67 13.96
CA PHE A 249 -4.75 3.10 14.12
C PHE A 249 -5.12 2.14 12.99
N CYS A 250 -4.75 2.49 11.75
CA CYS A 250 -4.96 1.67 10.57
C CYS A 250 -4.20 0.33 10.70
N THR A 251 -2.93 0.35 11.09
CA THR A 251 -2.16 -0.87 11.34
C THR A 251 -2.79 -1.72 12.45
N ALA A 252 -3.22 -1.10 13.56
CA ALA A 252 -3.88 -1.83 14.64
C ALA A 252 -5.21 -2.47 14.19
N PHE A 253 -6.01 -1.74 13.41
CA PHE A 253 -7.27 -2.24 12.86
C PHE A 253 -7.05 -3.41 11.90
N HIS A 254 -6.06 -3.32 11.00
CA HIS A 254 -5.71 -4.40 10.09
C HIS A 254 -5.14 -5.62 10.79
N LEU A 255 -4.29 -5.42 11.80
CA LEU A 255 -3.76 -6.51 12.61
C LEU A 255 -4.88 -7.23 13.37
N MET A 256 -5.89 -6.49 13.84
CA MET A 256 -7.06 -7.10 14.45
C MET A 256 -7.87 -7.92 13.43
N ASN A 257 -8.11 -7.36 12.23
CA ASN A 257 -8.85 -8.04 11.18
C ASN A 257 -8.12 -9.29 10.65
N SER A 258 -6.79 -9.25 10.48
CA SER A 258 -6.02 -10.42 10.03
C SER A 258 -5.99 -11.57 11.05
N ARG A 259 -6.32 -11.29 12.32
CA ARG A 259 -6.51 -12.32 13.34
C ARG A 259 -7.96 -12.78 13.46
N LEU A 260 -8.92 -11.96 13.06
CA LEU A 260 -10.34 -12.30 13.05
C LEU A 260 -10.73 -13.12 11.83
N PHE A 261 -10.14 -12.79 10.70
CA PHE A 261 -10.40 -13.42 9.42
C PHE A 261 -9.11 -14.07 8.95
N ASN A 262 -9.16 -15.37 8.67
CA ASN A 262 -8.17 -16.01 7.81
C ASN A 262 -8.59 -15.66 6.38
N ILE A 263 -7.94 -14.64 5.81
CA ILE A 263 -8.18 -14.14 4.45
C ILE A 263 -6.99 -14.55 3.60
#